data_AF-A0A948KDK9-F1
#
_entry.id   AF-A0A948KDK9-F1
#
_cell.length_a   1.000
_cell.length_b   1.000
_cell.length_c   1.000
_cell.angle_alpha   90.00
_cell.angle_beta   90.00
_cell.angle_gamma   90.00
#
_symmetry.space_group_name_H-M   'P 1'
#
loop_
_entity.id
_entity.type
_entity.pdbx_description
1 polymer ?
#
loop_
_entity_poly.entity_id
_entity_poly.type
_entity_poly.pdbx_seq_one_letter_code
_entity_poly.pdbx_strand_id
1 'polypeptide(L)'
;FSTDDSFGDIITGNRIFNYSITGGLRRIVGAMIQAAHGTKNFQITNNFLYGVSAVGIYSYVYAGGVPIVGDVKNGIISNNILDFGGDLADGLVGTAGGGIFMSADVENVSISNNRIYNLPATPSNMAGITCTNRNIRVTDNYIDSGVTNANTSSIYIIVVDSTVKTEVVIKGNKVINRVNGIYVSGGGINNLGHPIILDGNTIDFGIGYAVDNTTNAPVNMPAIISESNYLPGAGGGFSSTLPLKRSGAATPVGAVLPQYIGEEYFNTTNSVWYKAKGTANTGWVPVSHVGGAAATVADGGTITHGFGSAPTWVLVTSSVSAEFVSVTAIAATTFTVAIKKHDGSAGTTQTIYWQAGL
;
A
#
# COMPACT_ATOMS: atom_id res chain seq x y z
N PHE A 1 2.05 -30.36 -5.18
CA PHE A 1 0.93 -30.00 -4.30
C PHE A 1 -0.21 -30.95 -4.55
N SER A 2 -0.84 -31.44 -3.48
CA SER A 2 -2.02 -32.31 -3.54
C SER A 2 -3.27 -31.45 -3.77
N THR A 3 -4.23 -31.95 -4.55
CA THR A 3 -5.52 -31.28 -4.78
C THR A 3 -6.54 -31.54 -3.67
N ASP A 4 -6.13 -32.22 -2.58
CA ASP A 4 -7.02 -32.63 -1.50
C ASP A 4 -7.08 -31.52 -0.42
N ASP A 5 -8.29 -31.10 -0.06
CA ASP A 5 -8.60 -29.93 0.79
C ASP A 5 -8.12 -30.06 2.26
N SER A 6 -7.50 -31.18 2.62
CA SER A 6 -7.22 -31.59 4.00
C SER A 6 -5.77 -31.49 4.44
N PHE A 7 -4.81 -31.27 3.52
CA PHE A 7 -3.38 -31.18 3.85
C PHE A 7 -2.78 -29.86 3.39
N GLY A 8 -2.24 -29.09 4.34
CA GLY A 8 -1.40 -27.93 4.04
C GLY A 8 -0.05 -28.42 3.49
N ASP A 9 0.19 -28.22 2.21
CA ASP A 9 1.48 -28.53 1.60
C ASP A 9 2.53 -27.53 2.06
N ILE A 10 3.55 -28.02 2.77
CA ILE A 10 4.66 -27.22 3.29
C ILE A 10 5.92 -27.58 2.50
N ILE A 11 6.49 -26.59 1.82
CA ILE A 11 7.80 -26.69 1.17
C ILE A 11 8.76 -25.78 1.94
N THR A 12 9.64 -26.39 2.74
CA THR A 12 10.58 -25.65 3.59
C THR A 12 12.00 -26.19 3.56
N GLY A 13 12.97 -25.29 3.65
CA GLY A 13 14.38 -25.63 3.86
C GLY A 13 15.12 -26.19 2.65
N ASN A 14 14.59 -26.02 1.43
CA ASN A 14 15.24 -26.55 0.23
C ASN A 14 16.34 -25.60 -0.25
N ARG A 15 17.47 -26.18 -0.67
CA ARG A 15 18.48 -25.48 -1.48
C ARG A 15 18.43 -26.07 -2.87
N ILE A 16 17.96 -25.30 -3.83
CA ILE A 16 17.83 -25.77 -5.20
C ILE A 16 18.83 -25.01 -6.06
N PHE A 17 19.84 -25.74 -6.55
CA PHE A 17 20.89 -25.21 -7.40
C PHE A 17 20.62 -25.66 -8.83
N ASN A 18 20.59 -24.71 -9.76
CA ASN A 18 20.64 -25.03 -11.18
C ASN A 18 22.11 -25.07 -11.62
N TYR A 19 22.63 -26.27 -11.92
CA TYR A 19 23.96 -26.41 -12.51
C TYR A 19 23.83 -26.37 -14.04
N SER A 20 24.36 -25.32 -14.66
CA SER A 20 24.60 -25.30 -16.11
C SER A 20 25.79 -26.22 -16.40
N ILE A 21 25.54 -27.36 -17.04
CA ILE A 21 26.61 -28.20 -17.59
C ILE A 21 26.98 -27.63 -18.97
N THR A 22 28.10 -26.95 -19.05
CA THR A 22 28.67 -26.43 -20.30
C THR A 22 29.22 -27.59 -21.12
N GLY A 23 28.39 -28.25 -21.93
CA GLY A 23 28.82 -29.32 -22.83
C GLY A 23 27.70 -30.22 -23.32
N GLY A 24 27.06 -29.84 -24.44
CA GLY A 24 26.10 -30.67 -25.16
C GLY A 24 24.63 -30.37 -24.82
N LEU A 25 23.84 -30.11 -25.86
CA LEU A 25 22.40 -29.77 -25.85
C LEU A 25 21.53 -30.72 -25.00
N ARG A 26 21.48 -30.50 -23.67
CA ARG A 26 20.33 -30.79 -22.81
C ARG A 26 20.29 -29.74 -21.70
N ARG A 27 19.54 -28.67 -21.97
CA ARG A 27 19.27 -27.56 -21.06
C ARG A 27 18.30 -28.07 -19.98
N ILE A 28 18.74 -28.17 -18.72
CA ILE A 28 17.82 -28.38 -17.61
C ILE A 28 17.09 -27.04 -17.40
N VAL A 29 15.81 -27.01 -17.78
CA VAL A 29 14.93 -25.87 -17.56
C VAL A 29 14.44 -25.93 -16.12
N GLY A 30 14.90 -24.98 -15.30
CA GLY A 30 14.18 -24.40 -14.17
C GLY A 30 14.01 -25.26 -12.91
N ALA A 31 14.81 -24.97 -11.88
CA ALA A 31 14.42 -25.23 -10.50
C ALA A 31 13.24 -24.30 -10.14
N MET A 32 12.01 -24.83 -10.17
CA MET A 32 10.80 -24.07 -9.87
C MET A 32 10.03 -24.72 -8.72
N ILE A 33 9.57 -23.91 -7.77
CA ILE A 33 8.55 -24.34 -6.81
C ILE A 33 7.20 -23.90 -7.37
N GLN A 34 6.37 -24.86 -7.77
CA GLN A 34 5.07 -24.61 -8.40
C GLN A 34 3.92 -25.08 -7.52
N ALA A 35 3.01 -24.18 -7.13
CA ALA A 35 1.72 -24.54 -6.55
C ALA A 35 0.75 -25.01 -7.64
N ALA A 36 0.01 -26.10 -7.38
CA ALA A 36 -0.95 -26.64 -8.33
C ALA A 36 -2.27 -25.85 -8.29
N HIS A 37 -3.09 -26.00 -9.33
CA HIS A 37 -4.46 -25.49 -9.34
C HIS A 37 -5.26 -25.95 -8.11
N GLY A 38 -6.02 -25.05 -7.49
CA GLY A 38 -6.89 -25.38 -6.35
C GLY A 38 -6.12 -25.53 -5.03
N THR A 39 -4.82 -25.22 -5.00
CA THR A 39 -4.02 -25.31 -3.79
C THR A 39 -4.51 -24.31 -2.75
N LYS A 40 -4.84 -24.81 -1.57
CA LYS A 40 -5.20 -23.99 -0.41
C LYS A 40 -4.19 -24.20 0.71
N ASN A 41 -4.02 -23.20 1.57
CA ASN A 41 -3.26 -23.31 2.83
C ASN A 41 -1.81 -23.77 2.64
N PHE A 42 -1.15 -23.31 1.57
CA PHE A 42 0.23 -23.70 1.28
C PHE A 42 1.25 -22.78 1.94
N GLN A 43 2.44 -23.33 2.19
CA GLN A 43 3.58 -22.58 2.70
C GLN A 43 4.83 -22.86 1.86
N ILE A 44 5.45 -21.82 1.33
CA ILE A 44 6.75 -21.89 0.66
C ILE A 44 7.69 -21.00 1.46
N THR A 45 8.52 -21.61 2.32
CA THR A 45 9.34 -20.85 3.27
C THR A 45 10.78 -21.31 3.37
N ASN A 46 11.69 -20.39 3.67
CA ASN A 46 13.10 -20.72 3.93
C ASN A 46 13.81 -21.47 2.78
N ASN A 47 13.42 -21.20 1.52
CA ASN A 47 14.07 -21.81 0.36
C ASN A 47 15.15 -20.87 -0.21
N PHE A 48 16.23 -21.45 -0.73
CA PHE A 48 17.28 -20.74 -1.48
C PHE A 48 17.27 -21.23 -2.93
N LEU A 49 16.93 -20.34 -3.85
CA LEU A 49 16.86 -20.60 -5.28
C LEU A 49 17.94 -19.77 -5.97
N TYR A 50 18.87 -20.44 -6.66
CA TYR A 50 20.00 -19.80 -7.34
C TYR A 50 20.09 -20.20 -8.81
N GLY A 51 20.38 -19.23 -9.69
CA GLY A 51 20.55 -19.46 -11.12
C GLY A 51 19.25 -19.81 -11.83
N VAL A 52 18.14 -19.27 -11.36
CA VAL A 52 16.82 -19.49 -11.99
C VAL A 52 16.70 -18.61 -13.22
N SER A 53 16.33 -19.19 -14.36
CA SER A 53 16.38 -18.48 -15.66
C SER A 53 15.10 -17.75 -16.04
N ALA A 54 14.00 -17.90 -15.27
CA ALA A 54 12.71 -17.32 -15.62
C ALA A 54 11.87 -16.95 -14.39
N VAL A 55 11.50 -17.93 -13.55
CA VAL A 55 10.72 -17.68 -12.32
C VAL A 55 11.17 -18.57 -11.17
N GLY A 56 11.42 -17.98 -10.00
CA GLY A 56 11.81 -18.73 -8.79
C GLY A 56 10.62 -19.46 -8.17
N ILE A 57 9.61 -18.70 -7.76
CA ILE A 57 8.37 -19.24 -7.17
C ILE A 57 7.22 -18.89 -8.09
N TYR A 58 6.53 -19.93 -8.57
CA TYR A 58 5.60 -19.77 -9.68
C TYR A 58 4.23 -20.35 -9.38
N SER A 59 3.21 -19.56 -9.64
CA SER A 59 1.83 -19.98 -9.78
C SER A 59 1.32 -19.38 -11.09
N TYR A 60 1.51 -20.08 -12.21
CA TYR A 60 1.08 -19.62 -13.53
C TYR A 60 0.51 -20.74 -14.37
N VAL A 61 -0.29 -20.30 -15.34
CA VAL A 61 -0.83 -21.10 -16.44
C VAL A 61 -0.63 -20.28 -17.72
N TYR A 62 0.17 -20.76 -18.68
CA TYR A 62 0.09 -20.28 -20.06
C TYR A 62 -0.41 -21.39 -20.98
N ALA A 63 -1.35 -21.02 -21.84
CA ALA A 63 -1.99 -21.91 -22.79
C ALA A 63 -1.07 -22.22 -23.97
N GLY A 64 -0.45 -23.39 -23.91
CA GLY A 64 -0.22 -24.26 -25.06
C GLY A 64 -1.03 -25.54 -24.89
N GLY A 65 -2.37 -25.41 -24.88
CA GLY A 65 -3.30 -26.55 -24.83
C GLY A 65 -3.86 -26.88 -23.44
N VAL A 66 -5.14 -26.55 -23.26
CA VAL A 66 -6.06 -26.91 -22.16
C VAL A 66 -5.96 -26.01 -20.89
N PRO A 67 -6.92 -25.08 -20.71
CA PRO A 67 -6.90 -24.07 -19.66
C PRO A 67 -7.47 -24.62 -18.35
N ILE A 68 -6.83 -24.34 -17.22
CA ILE A 68 -7.48 -24.47 -15.92
C ILE A 68 -7.06 -23.27 -15.04
N VAL A 69 -7.99 -22.37 -14.78
CA VAL A 69 -7.88 -21.17 -13.92
C VAL A 69 -7.87 -21.62 -12.47
N GLY A 70 -6.73 -21.52 -11.77
CA GLY A 70 -6.58 -22.11 -10.44
C GLY A 70 -6.73 -21.18 -9.27
N ASP A 71 -7.75 -21.45 -8.45
CA ASP A 71 -7.94 -20.90 -7.10
C ASP A 71 -6.73 -21.23 -6.22
N VAL A 72 -5.88 -20.24 -5.93
CA VAL A 72 -4.79 -20.38 -4.96
C VAL A 72 -5.15 -19.55 -3.74
N LYS A 73 -5.45 -20.20 -2.62
CA LYS A 73 -5.99 -19.51 -1.43
C LYS A 73 -5.16 -19.72 -0.19
N ASN A 74 -5.10 -18.68 0.66
CA ASN A 74 -4.49 -18.75 1.99
C ASN A 74 -3.00 -19.18 1.96
N GLY A 75 -2.26 -18.63 1.01
CA GLY A 75 -0.84 -18.94 0.81
C GLY A 75 0.10 -18.11 1.66
N ILE A 76 1.20 -18.71 2.11
CA ILE A 76 2.32 -18.01 2.74
C ILE A 76 3.59 -18.26 1.95
N ILE A 77 4.20 -17.19 1.44
CA ILE A 77 5.51 -17.24 0.78
C ILE A 77 6.45 -16.36 1.58
N SER A 78 7.34 -16.95 2.39
CA SER A 78 8.17 -16.15 3.28
C SER A 78 9.59 -16.63 3.52
N ASN A 79 10.49 -15.70 3.83
CA ASN A 79 11.89 -16.01 4.15
C ASN A 79 12.64 -16.77 3.02
N ASN A 80 12.21 -16.61 1.77
CA ASN A 80 12.92 -17.22 0.63
C ASN A 80 13.98 -16.26 0.09
N ILE A 81 15.03 -16.82 -0.48
CA ILE A 81 16.08 -16.10 -1.19
C ILE A 81 16.07 -16.56 -2.65
N LEU A 82 15.85 -15.63 -3.56
CA LEU A 82 15.79 -15.86 -4.99
C LEU A 82 16.87 -15.02 -5.67
N ASP A 83 17.88 -15.70 -6.19
CA ASP A 83 19.02 -15.11 -6.89
C ASP A 83 19.06 -15.63 -8.32
N PHE A 84 18.87 -14.72 -9.28
CA PHE A 84 18.81 -15.07 -10.69
C PHE A 84 20.19 -15.07 -11.36
N GLY A 85 21.26 -14.75 -10.62
CA GLY A 85 22.65 -14.89 -11.07
C GLY A 85 23.10 -13.88 -12.12
N GLY A 86 22.29 -12.87 -12.48
CA GLY A 86 22.69 -11.70 -13.28
C GLY A 86 22.95 -11.94 -14.77
N ASP A 87 23.38 -13.13 -15.19
CA ASP A 87 24.02 -13.38 -16.48
C ASP A 87 23.18 -14.13 -17.54
N LEU A 88 21.88 -14.35 -17.33
CA LEU A 88 21.06 -15.21 -18.22
C LEU A 88 20.20 -14.46 -19.25
N ALA A 89 20.58 -13.25 -19.66
CA ALA A 89 19.79 -12.41 -20.57
C ALA A 89 19.68 -12.92 -22.02
N ASP A 90 20.52 -13.87 -22.45
CA ASP A 90 20.52 -14.32 -23.84
C ASP A 90 19.54 -15.49 -24.07
N GLY A 91 18.28 -15.16 -24.41
CA GLY A 91 17.53 -15.95 -25.39
C GLY A 91 16.25 -16.65 -24.93
N LEU A 92 15.72 -16.42 -23.72
CA LEU A 92 14.34 -16.83 -23.38
C LEU A 92 13.37 -15.70 -23.72
N VAL A 93 13.18 -15.49 -25.02
CA VAL A 93 12.24 -14.51 -25.57
C VAL A 93 10.82 -15.05 -25.40
N GLY A 94 10.01 -14.49 -24.51
CA GLY A 94 8.55 -14.63 -24.59
C GLY A 94 7.78 -15.07 -23.34
N THR A 95 8.41 -15.27 -22.18
CA THR A 95 7.65 -15.53 -20.94
C THR A 95 7.88 -14.43 -19.91
N ALA A 96 6.79 -13.88 -19.38
CA ALA A 96 6.81 -12.93 -18.27
C ALA A 96 7.36 -13.65 -17.03
N GLY A 97 8.66 -13.55 -16.82
CA GLY A 97 9.34 -14.06 -15.64
C GLY A 97 9.29 -13.08 -14.47
N GLY A 98 9.69 -13.51 -13.28
CA GLY A 98 9.70 -12.68 -12.08
C GLY A 98 10.27 -13.46 -10.90
N GLY A 99 10.52 -12.82 -9.78
CA GLY A 99 10.94 -13.52 -8.56
C GLY A 99 9.86 -14.49 -8.09
N ILE A 100 8.79 -13.90 -7.60
CA ILE A 100 7.56 -14.56 -7.18
C ILE A 100 6.47 -14.12 -8.14
N PHE A 101 5.86 -15.06 -8.83
CA PHE A 101 4.82 -14.76 -9.78
C PHE A 101 3.58 -15.58 -9.46
N MET A 102 2.43 -14.91 -9.32
CA MET A 102 1.14 -15.52 -9.06
C MET A 102 0.08 -14.91 -9.97
N SER A 103 -0.52 -15.72 -10.84
CA SER A 103 -1.64 -15.31 -11.70
C SER A 103 -2.92 -16.09 -11.41
N ALA A 104 -4.04 -15.40 -11.60
CA ALA A 104 -5.42 -15.89 -11.65
C ALA A 104 -5.94 -16.49 -10.32
N ASP A 105 -7.12 -16.02 -9.89
CA ASP A 105 -7.83 -16.39 -8.66
C ASP A 105 -7.00 -16.65 -7.38
N VAL A 106 -6.03 -15.79 -7.13
CA VAL A 106 -5.24 -15.79 -5.88
C VAL A 106 -6.01 -15.04 -4.78
N GLU A 107 -6.17 -15.65 -3.62
CA GLU A 107 -6.91 -15.03 -2.51
C GLU A 107 -6.17 -15.22 -1.18
N ASN A 108 -6.10 -14.16 -0.38
CA ASN A 108 -5.54 -14.21 0.98
C ASN A 108 -4.09 -14.71 1.02
N VAL A 109 -3.25 -14.22 0.10
CA VAL A 109 -1.83 -14.59 0.07
C VAL A 109 -0.96 -13.54 0.76
N SER A 110 -0.06 -14.03 1.62
CA SER A 110 0.98 -13.24 2.27
C SER A 110 2.35 -13.57 1.67
N ILE A 111 3.04 -12.54 1.20
CA ILE A 111 4.40 -12.62 0.68
C ILE A 111 5.29 -11.76 1.57
N SER A 112 6.13 -12.36 2.40
CA SER A 112 6.89 -11.61 3.40
C SER A 112 8.33 -12.01 3.62
N ASN A 113 9.19 -11.06 3.97
CA ASN A 113 10.60 -11.33 4.33
C ASN A 113 11.40 -12.08 3.24
N ASN A 114 11.01 -11.96 1.96
CA ASN A 114 11.77 -12.57 0.88
C ASN A 114 12.89 -11.63 0.41
N ARG A 115 13.99 -12.20 -0.09
CA ARG A 115 15.07 -11.47 -0.76
C ARG A 115 15.11 -11.90 -2.22
N ILE A 116 14.87 -10.96 -3.12
CA ILE A 116 14.82 -11.21 -4.57
C ILE A 116 15.84 -10.26 -5.21
N TYR A 117 16.86 -10.79 -5.86
CA TYR A 117 17.89 -9.94 -6.46
C TYR A 117 18.45 -10.52 -7.76
N ASN A 118 19.16 -9.67 -8.50
CA ASN A 118 19.77 -9.97 -9.81
C ASN A 118 18.77 -10.41 -10.89
N LEU A 119 17.53 -9.89 -10.88
CA LEU A 119 16.52 -10.26 -11.87
C LEU A 119 17.07 -10.03 -13.30
N PRO A 120 16.84 -10.96 -14.24
CA PRO A 120 17.35 -10.84 -15.58
C PRO A 120 16.70 -9.65 -16.29
N ALA A 121 17.47 -8.93 -17.09
CA ALA A 121 16.93 -7.92 -18.00
C ALA A 121 16.16 -8.62 -19.13
N THR A 122 14.85 -8.38 -19.20
CA THR A 122 13.98 -9.07 -20.18
C THR A 122 13.05 -8.09 -20.91
N PRO A 123 12.38 -8.52 -22.00
CA PRO A 123 11.76 -7.61 -22.96
C PRO A 123 10.55 -6.81 -22.44
N SER A 124 9.79 -7.26 -21.44
CA SER A 124 8.64 -6.50 -20.90
C SER A 124 7.96 -7.18 -19.70
N ASN A 125 7.32 -6.40 -18.81
CA ASN A 125 6.37 -6.83 -17.77
C ASN A 125 6.88 -7.81 -16.69
N MET A 126 8.19 -7.84 -16.41
CA MET A 126 8.72 -8.63 -15.30
C MET A 126 8.76 -7.81 -14.01
N ALA A 127 8.41 -8.48 -12.90
CA ALA A 127 8.57 -7.93 -11.57
C ALA A 127 9.20 -8.91 -10.59
N GLY A 128 9.86 -8.37 -9.57
CA GLY A 128 10.34 -9.19 -8.46
C GLY A 128 9.18 -9.93 -7.80
N ILE A 129 8.05 -9.23 -7.62
CA ILE A 129 6.79 -9.83 -7.19
C ILE A 129 5.70 -9.42 -8.17
N THR A 130 5.13 -10.39 -8.87
CA THR A 130 3.90 -10.23 -9.63
C THR A 130 2.78 -10.97 -8.93
N CYS A 131 1.71 -10.26 -8.58
CA CYS A 131 0.51 -10.90 -8.07
C CYS A 131 -0.71 -10.33 -8.78
N THR A 132 -1.58 -11.20 -9.26
CA THR A 132 -2.93 -10.79 -9.60
C THR A 132 -3.90 -11.20 -8.49
N ASN A 133 -4.99 -10.45 -8.26
CA ASN A 133 -6.17 -10.80 -7.41
C ASN A 133 -6.30 -10.16 -6.00
N ARG A 134 -6.83 -10.92 -5.02
CA ARG A 134 -7.64 -10.43 -3.88
C ARG A 134 -6.93 -10.65 -2.54
N ASN A 135 -7.01 -9.67 -1.63
CA ASN A 135 -6.49 -9.76 -0.25
C ASN A 135 -4.99 -10.13 -0.21
N ILE A 136 -4.20 -9.36 -0.95
CA ILE A 136 -2.77 -9.61 -1.13
C ILE A 136 -1.99 -8.74 -0.15
N ARG A 137 -1.09 -9.37 0.61
CA ARG A 137 -0.18 -8.68 1.54
C ARG A 137 1.26 -8.93 1.13
N VAL A 138 1.97 -7.88 0.75
CA VAL A 138 3.39 -7.91 0.38
C VAL A 138 4.16 -7.11 1.42
N THR A 139 4.84 -7.77 2.35
CA THR A 139 5.46 -7.07 3.49
C THR A 139 6.95 -7.40 3.70
N ASP A 140 7.74 -6.40 4.05
CA ASP A 140 9.13 -6.58 4.51
C ASP A 140 10.03 -7.35 3.51
N ASN A 141 9.75 -7.26 2.21
CA ASN A 141 10.57 -7.88 1.18
C ASN A 141 11.71 -6.95 0.76
N TYR A 142 12.86 -7.54 0.44
CA TYR A 142 13.98 -6.86 -0.21
C TYR A 142 14.02 -7.26 -1.69
N ILE A 143 13.86 -6.29 -2.59
CA ILE A 143 13.82 -6.53 -4.04
C ILE A 143 14.84 -5.63 -4.71
N ASP A 144 15.88 -6.23 -5.30
CA ASP A 144 16.88 -5.54 -6.11
C ASP A 144 16.79 -6.04 -7.55
N SER A 145 16.02 -5.32 -8.38
CA SER A 145 15.73 -5.82 -9.71
C SER A 145 16.97 -5.82 -10.60
N GLY A 146 17.90 -4.87 -10.42
CA GLY A 146 18.99 -4.63 -11.39
C GLY A 146 18.51 -4.28 -12.81
N VAL A 147 17.20 -4.31 -13.09
CA VAL A 147 16.62 -4.14 -14.42
C VAL A 147 16.57 -2.67 -14.80
N THR A 148 16.92 -2.36 -16.05
CA THR A 148 16.95 -0.99 -16.60
C THR A 148 15.83 -0.72 -17.61
N ASN A 149 14.98 -1.71 -17.91
CA ASN A 149 13.89 -1.58 -18.88
C ASN A 149 12.71 -0.79 -18.31
N ALA A 150 12.32 0.29 -19.01
CA ALA A 150 11.24 1.22 -18.69
C ALA A 150 9.89 0.56 -18.30
N ASN A 151 9.62 -0.64 -18.80
CA ASN A 151 8.35 -1.36 -18.61
C ASN A 151 8.39 -2.40 -17.48
N THR A 152 9.37 -2.33 -16.57
CA THR A 152 9.52 -3.29 -15.47
C THR A 152 9.28 -2.62 -14.12
N SER A 153 8.60 -3.33 -13.22
CA SER A 153 8.31 -2.87 -11.86
C SER A 153 8.93 -3.83 -10.86
N SER A 154 9.37 -3.40 -9.68
CA SER A 154 9.88 -4.37 -8.69
C SER A 154 8.76 -5.13 -8.02
N ILE A 155 7.65 -4.45 -7.73
CA ILE A 155 6.39 -5.06 -7.32
C ILE A 155 5.33 -4.64 -8.33
N TYR A 156 4.63 -5.63 -8.88
CA TYR A 156 3.59 -5.44 -9.89
C TYR A 156 2.33 -6.18 -9.45
N ILE A 157 1.33 -5.44 -8.98
CA ILE A 157 0.06 -6.02 -8.55
C ILE A 157 -1.03 -5.63 -9.55
N ILE A 158 -1.70 -6.62 -10.12
CA ILE A 158 -2.92 -6.39 -10.90
C ILE A 158 -4.12 -6.84 -10.08
N VAL A 159 -5.00 -5.93 -9.70
CA VAL A 159 -6.29 -6.34 -9.15
C VAL A 159 -7.23 -6.62 -10.32
N VAL A 160 -7.82 -7.83 -10.38
CA VAL A 160 -8.54 -8.35 -11.57
C VAL A 160 -10.07 -8.51 -11.34
N ASP A 161 -10.57 -8.50 -10.11
CA ASP A 161 -12.00 -8.64 -9.82
C ASP A 161 -12.62 -7.43 -9.09
N SER A 162 -13.67 -6.84 -9.69
CA SER A 162 -14.43 -5.68 -9.19
C SER A 162 -15.59 -6.04 -8.29
N THR A 163 -15.97 -7.31 -8.22
CA THR A 163 -17.16 -7.77 -7.50
C THR A 163 -16.87 -8.08 -6.04
N VAL A 164 -15.61 -8.31 -5.70
CA VAL A 164 -15.18 -8.64 -4.34
C VAL A 164 -14.36 -7.51 -3.76
N LYS A 165 -14.65 -7.20 -2.50
CA LYS A 165 -13.88 -6.31 -1.65
C LYS A 165 -12.44 -6.80 -1.54
N THR A 166 -11.49 -6.04 -2.11
CA THR A 166 -10.08 -6.41 -2.19
C THR A 166 -9.19 -5.48 -1.39
N GLU A 167 -8.56 -6.01 -0.34
CA GLU A 167 -7.49 -5.30 0.36
C GLU A 167 -6.15 -5.60 -0.32
N VAL A 168 -5.36 -4.57 -0.63
CA VAL A 168 -3.97 -4.73 -1.06
C VAL A 168 -3.09 -3.97 -0.09
N VAL A 169 -2.21 -4.68 0.61
CA VAL A 169 -1.27 -4.11 1.58
C VAL A 169 0.15 -4.31 1.09
N ILE A 170 0.88 -3.23 0.88
CA ILE A 170 2.29 -3.24 0.52
C ILE A 170 3.03 -2.44 1.59
N LYS A 171 3.71 -3.13 2.51
CA LYS A 171 4.26 -2.50 3.70
C LYS A 171 5.71 -2.88 4.00
N GLY A 172 6.55 -1.92 4.41
CA GLY A 172 7.91 -2.22 4.89
C GLY A 172 8.88 -2.78 3.84
N ASN A 173 8.53 -2.76 2.55
CA ASN A 173 9.38 -3.34 1.52
C ASN A 173 10.54 -2.39 1.19
N LYS A 174 11.73 -2.93 0.97
CA LYS A 174 12.87 -2.21 0.40
C LYS A 174 13.03 -2.61 -1.07
N VAL A 175 12.75 -1.68 -1.95
CA VAL A 175 12.87 -1.84 -3.40
C VAL A 175 14.07 -1.03 -3.86
N ILE A 176 15.01 -1.69 -4.52
CA ILE A 176 16.06 -1.06 -5.30
C ILE A 176 15.73 -1.37 -6.76
N ASN A 177 15.32 -0.36 -7.50
CA ASN A 177 15.06 -0.50 -8.93
C ASN A 177 15.82 0.61 -9.66
N ARG A 178 15.84 0.58 -10.98
CA ARG A 178 16.27 1.73 -11.78
C ARG A 178 15.09 2.33 -12.56
N VAL A 179 13.92 1.70 -12.50
CA VAL A 179 12.75 2.02 -13.32
C VAL A 179 11.47 2.22 -12.51
N ASN A 180 10.60 1.23 -12.30
CA ASN A 180 9.35 1.43 -11.54
C ASN A 180 9.41 0.72 -10.18
N GLY A 181 9.20 1.45 -9.09
CA GLY A 181 9.26 0.87 -7.76
C GLY A 181 8.12 -0.11 -7.49
N ILE A 182 6.94 0.46 -7.23
CA ILE A 182 5.71 -0.29 -6.95
C ILE A 182 4.65 0.16 -7.94
N TYR A 183 4.11 -0.81 -8.69
CA TYR A 183 3.04 -0.59 -9.64
C TYR A 183 1.80 -1.39 -9.24
N VAL A 184 0.68 -0.70 -9.05
CA VAL A 184 -0.62 -1.33 -8.80
C VAL A 184 -1.58 -0.89 -9.89
N SER A 185 -2.13 -1.84 -10.65
CA SER A 185 -3.13 -1.56 -11.68
C SER A 185 -4.45 -2.24 -11.34
N GLY A 186 -5.54 -1.49 -11.50
CA GLY A 186 -6.86 -2.10 -11.62
C GLY A 186 -7.02 -2.54 -13.08
N GLY A 187 -7.18 -3.84 -13.33
CA GLY A 187 -7.28 -4.41 -14.69
C GLY A 187 -8.58 -4.06 -15.42
N GLY A 188 -8.89 -2.76 -15.58
CA GLY A 188 -10.17 -2.26 -16.09
C GLY A 188 -11.28 -2.24 -15.05
N ILE A 189 -10.93 -2.16 -13.76
CA ILE A 189 -11.88 -2.31 -12.64
C ILE A 189 -12.27 -0.96 -12.07
N ASN A 190 -13.58 -0.76 -12.01
CA ASN A 190 -14.20 0.52 -11.67
C ASN A 190 -14.47 0.73 -10.17
N ASN A 191 -14.04 -0.17 -9.30
CA ASN A 191 -14.21 -0.07 -7.85
C ASN A 191 -13.35 -1.14 -7.17
N LEU A 192 -12.26 -0.77 -6.48
CA LEU A 192 -11.79 -1.61 -5.39
C LEU A 192 -12.58 -1.16 -4.16
N GLY A 193 -13.36 -2.04 -3.55
CA GLY A 193 -14.20 -1.67 -2.40
C GLY A 193 -13.41 -1.29 -1.14
N HIS A 194 -12.08 -1.30 -1.19
CA HIS A 194 -11.15 -1.13 -0.07
C HIS A 194 -9.88 -0.37 -0.46
N PRO A 195 -9.23 0.28 0.51
CA PRO A 195 -8.01 1.04 0.26
C PRO A 195 -6.85 0.15 -0.21
N ILE A 196 -6.00 0.71 -1.07
CA ILE A 196 -4.64 0.21 -1.27
C ILE A 196 -3.78 0.86 -0.19
N ILE A 197 -3.13 0.05 0.65
CA ILE A 197 -2.29 0.53 1.75
C ILE A 197 -0.83 0.38 1.34
N LEU A 198 -0.13 1.51 1.23
CA LEU A 198 1.30 1.60 0.94
C LEU A 198 1.97 2.22 2.18
N ASP A 199 2.59 1.43 3.04
CA ASP A 199 3.11 1.95 4.32
C ASP A 199 4.59 1.60 4.55
N GLY A 200 5.42 2.56 4.93
CA GLY A 200 6.79 2.30 5.38
C GLY A 200 7.71 1.65 4.33
N ASN A 201 7.42 1.75 3.03
CA ASN A 201 8.29 1.19 2.00
C ASN A 201 9.42 2.16 1.66
N THR A 202 10.58 1.62 1.33
CA THR A 202 11.73 2.37 0.80
C THR A 202 11.90 2.01 -0.67
N ILE A 203 11.82 2.99 -1.58
CA ILE A 203 12.06 2.79 -3.01
C ILE A 203 13.27 3.61 -3.44
N ASP A 204 14.40 2.92 -3.55
CA ASP A 204 15.68 3.50 -3.93
C ASP A 204 15.89 3.38 -5.45
N PHE A 205 16.09 4.53 -6.11
CA PHE A 205 16.25 4.71 -7.55
C PHE A 205 15.02 4.25 -8.42
N GLY A 206 14.47 5.15 -9.24
CA GLY A 206 13.33 4.88 -10.14
C GLY A 206 12.18 5.90 -10.06
N ILE A 207 11.25 5.79 -11.01
CA ILE A 207 9.88 6.33 -10.96
C ILE A 207 9.18 5.60 -9.79
N GLY A 208 8.66 6.37 -8.83
CA GLY A 208 8.34 5.91 -7.47
C GLY A 208 7.15 4.96 -7.42
N TYR A 209 5.98 5.49 -7.09
CA TYR A 209 4.73 4.74 -7.09
C TYR A 209 3.92 5.07 -8.33
N ALA A 210 3.53 4.05 -9.07
CA ALA A 210 2.57 4.18 -10.15
C ALA A 210 1.31 3.39 -9.77
N VAL A 211 0.25 4.11 -9.45
CA VAL A 211 -1.08 3.50 -9.36
C VAL A 211 -1.84 3.94 -10.58
N ASP A 212 -1.78 3.10 -11.61
CA ASP A 212 -2.31 3.45 -12.92
C ASP A 212 -3.72 2.92 -13.11
N ASN A 213 -4.59 3.80 -13.59
CA ASN A 213 -5.91 3.49 -14.08
C ASN A 213 -5.93 3.79 -15.58
N THR A 214 -5.29 2.92 -16.36
CA THR A 214 -5.09 3.09 -17.80
C THR A 214 -6.40 3.14 -18.60
N THR A 215 -7.55 2.82 -17.99
CA THR A 215 -8.84 3.05 -18.64
C THR A 215 -9.25 4.49 -18.40
N ASN A 216 -9.19 5.32 -19.45
CA ASN A 216 -9.54 6.76 -19.51
C ASN A 216 -10.96 7.16 -19.01
N ALA A 217 -11.67 6.30 -18.28
CA ALA A 217 -12.90 6.65 -17.60
C ALA A 217 -12.56 7.29 -16.23
N PRO A 218 -13.24 8.37 -15.80
CA PRO A 218 -13.13 8.86 -14.43
C PRO A 218 -13.76 7.81 -13.51
N VAL A 219 -12.92 7.08 -12.77
CA VAL A 219 -13.42 6.00 -11.91
C VAL A 219 -13.08 6.21 -10.45
N ASN A 220 -14.02 5.81 -9.60
CA ASN A 220 -13.91 5.78 -8.15
C ASN A 220 -12.87 4.73 -7.75
N MET A 221 -11.60 5.08 -7.90
CA MET A 221 -10.55 4.32 -7.25
C MET A 221 -10.65 4.52 -5.73
N PRO A 222 -10.23 3.52 -4.96
CA PRO A 222 -10.25 3.62 -3.51
C PRO A 222 -9.22 4.63 -3.05
N ALA A 223 -9.36 5.09 -1.81
CA ALA A 223 -8.31 5.84 -1.15
C ALA A 223 -7.00 5.02 -1.18
N ILE A 224 -5.94 5.61 -1.72
CA ILE A 224 -4.58 5.13 -1.51
C ILE A 224 -4.13 5.73 -0.18
N ILE A 225 -3.85 4.86 0.80
CA ILE A 225 -3.26 5.28 2.07
C ILE A 225 -1.75 5.10 1.91
N SER A 226 -1.03 6.20 1.70
CA SER A 226 0.43 6.20 1.58
C SER A 226 1.05 6.85 2.82
N GLU A 227 1.62 6.04 3.71
CA GLU A 227 2.23 6.51 4.96
C GLU A 227 3.70 6.12 5.03
N SER A 228 4.53 6.95 5.66
CA SER A 228 5.94 6.64 5.99
C SER A 228 6.84 6.13 4.85
N ASN A 229 6.48 6.36 3.60
CA ASN A 229 7.24 5.88 2.44
C ASN A 229 8.45 6.79 2.16
N TYR A 230 9.62 6.21 1.90
CA TYR A 230 10.85 6.93 1.60
C TYR A 230 11.24 6.77 0.12
N LEU A 231 11.33 7.89 -0.61
CA LEU A 231 11.66 7.97 -2.03
C LEU A 231 12.91 8.86 -2.25
N PRO A 232 14.14 8.35 -2.05
CA PRO A 232 15.37 9.14 -2.15
C PRO A 232 15.72 9.62 -3.58
N GLY A 233 15.07 9.10 -4.63
CA GLY A 233 15.40 9.41 -6.03
C GLY A 233 14.65 10.62 -6.63
N ALA A 234 15.37 11.46 -7.37
CA ALA A 234 14.90 12.73 -7.96
C ALA A 234 13.80 12.65 -9.05
N GLY A 235 13.21 11.48 -9.30
CA GLY A 235 12.20 11.27 -10.36
C GLY A 235 10.93 10.55 -9.92
N GLY A 236 10.79 10.20 -8.63
CA GLY A 236 9.70 9.36 -8.15
C GLY A 236 8.44 10.14 -7.75
N GLY A 237 7.63 10.58 -8.71
CA GLY A 237 6.29 11.10 -8.42
C GLY A 237 5.28 9.97 -8.17
N PHE A 238 4.28 10.20 -7.31
CA PHE A 238 3.03 9.44 -7.35
C PHE A 238 2.29 9.84 -8.64
N SER A 239 2.17 8.92 -9.60
CA SER A 239 1.28 9.11 -10.75
C SER A 239 -0.09 8.56 -10.42
N SER A 240 -0.82 9.22 -9.50
CA SER A 240 -2.23 8.92 -9.27
C SER A 240 -3.03 10.20 -9.40
N THR A 241 -4.17 10.16 -10.09
CA THR A 241 -5.16 11.24 -10.12
C THR A 241 -6.00 11.31 -8.84
N LEU A 242 -5.62 10.57 -7.80
CA LEU A 242 -6.40 10.41 -6.57
C LEU A 242 -6.03 11.43 -5.50
N PRO A 243 -6.94 11.67 -4.53
CA PRO A 243 -6.66 12.46 -3.34
C PRO A 243 -5.61 11.78 -2.43
N LEU A 244 -4.33 11.94 -2.78
CA LEU A 244 -3.19 11.84 -1.89
C LEU A 244 -3.37 12.76 -0.67
N LYS A 245 -3.19 12.20 0.52
CA LYS A 245 -2.91 12.96 1.74
C LYS A 245 -1.41 12.94 1.97
N ARG A 246 -0.77 14.10 2.04
CA ARG A 246 0.67 14.23 2.36
C ARG A 246 0.86 14.70 3.78
N SER A 247 2.06 14.50 4.33
CA SER A 247 2.46 15.10 5.60
C SER A 247 3.92 15.56 5.55
N GLY A 248 4.29 16.50 6.44
CA GLY A 248 5.66 16.95 6.62
C GLY A 248 5.80 18.02 7.70
N ALA A 249 7.03 18.45 7.99
CA ALA A 249 7.32 19.37 9.10
C ALA A 249 7.19 20.86 8.74
N ALA A 250 7.18 21.21 7.45
CA ALA A 250 7.09 22.60 7.00
C ALA A 250 5.65 22.99 6.66
N THR A 251 5.36 24.30 6.70
CA THR A 251 4.12 24.81 6.09
C THR A 251 4.15 24.54 4.59
N PRO A 252 3.08 23.95 4.01
CA PRO A 252 3.08 23.64 2.57
C PRO A 252 2.96 24.91 1.72
N VAL A 253 2.43 26.01 2.28
CA VAL A 253 2.30 27.30 1.60
C VAL A 253 3.69 27.84 1.21
N GLY A 254 3.94 27.96 -0.09
CA GLY A 254 5.20 28.43 -0.67
C GLY A 254 6.31 27.37 -0.77
N ALA A 255 6.21 26.27 -0.02
CA ALA A 255 7.24 25.23 0.03
C ALA A 255 6.89 23.98 -0.80
N VAL A 256 5.60 23.66 -0.90
CA VAL A 256 5.13 22.41 -1.52
C VAL A 256 4.19 22.77 -2.68
N LEU A 257 4.47 22.27 -3.88
CA LEU A 257 3.56 22.42 -5.01
C LEU A 257 2.40 21.41 -4.88
N PRO A 258 1.12 21.85 -4.83
CA PRO A 258 -0.02 20.96 -4.95
C PRO A 258 -0.05 20.28 -6.32
N GLN A 259 -0.39 18.99 -6.36
CA GLN A 259 -0.52 18.24 -7.60
C GLN A 259 -1.92 18.41 -8.23
N TYR A 260 -2.95 18.66 -7.41
CA TYR A 260 -4.32 18.92 -7.85
C TYR A 260 -5.10 19.74 -6.80
N ILE A 261 -6.20 20.35 -7.23
CA ILE A 261 -7.10 21.07 -6.32
C ILE A 261 -7.80 20.06 -5.41
N GLY A 262 -7.85 20.35 -4.11
CA GLY A 262 -8.45 19.49 -3.09
C GLY A 262 -7.47 18.56 -2.39
N GLU A 263 -6.21 18.53 -2.82
CA GLU A 263 -5.14 17.80 -2.12
C GLU A 263 -5.05 18.21 -0.64
N GLU A 264 -4.79 17.26 0.25
CA GLU A 264 -4.68 17.50 1.69
C GLU A 264 -3.22 17.31 2.17
N TYR A 265 -2.73 18.21 3.02
CA TYR A 265 -1.37 18.16 3.59
C TYR A 265 -1.43 18.38 5.10
N PHE A 266 -0.91 17.44 5.89
CA PHE A 266 -0.79 17.58 7.35
C PHE A 266 0.58 18.12 7.73
N ASN A 267 0.62 19.34 8.25
CA ASN A 267 1.84 19.88 8.85
C ASN A 267 1.99 19.32 10.27
N THR A 268 2.95 18.42 10.42
CA THR A 268 3.24 17.70 11.67
C THR A 268 3.84 18.58 12.77
N THR A 269 4.43 19.74 12.43
CA THR A 269 5.03 20.64 13.42
C THR A 269 3.99 21.44 14.18
N ASN A 270 2.93 21.89 13.49
CA ASN A 270 1.86 22.69 14.09
C ASN A 270 0.53 21.94 14.19
N SER A 271 0.48 20.67 13.76
CA SER A 271 -0.72 19.82 13.73
C SER A 271 -1.88 20.42 12.93
N VAL A 272 -1.58 21.15 11.84
CA VAL A 272 -2.59 21.79 10.97
C VAL A 272 -2.72 21.02 9.66
N TRP A 273 -3.95 20.66 9.31
CA TRP A 273 -4.28 20.20 7.95
C TRP A 273 -4.36 21.40 7.01
N TYR A 274 -3.93 21.23 5.76
CA TYR A 274 -4.07 22.18 4.67
C TYR A 274 -4.79 21.50 3.52
N LYS A 275 -5.54 22.28 2.74
CA LYS A 275 -6.21 21.84 1.52
C LYS A 275 -5.87 22.77 0.37
N ALA A 276 -5.44 22.20 -0.75
CA ALA A 276 -5.11 22.96 -1.94
C ALA A 276 -6.38 23.53 -2.59
N LYS A 277 -6.43 24.84 -2.82
CA LYS A 277 -7.48 25.55 -3.58
C LYS A 277 -7.02 25.92 -5.00
N GLY A 278 -5.74 25.72 -5.31
CA GLY A 278 -5.13 25.91 -6.61
C GLY A 278 -3.91 25.00 -6.74
N THR A 279 -3.27 24.98 -7.91
CA THR A 279 -2.07 24.15 -8.18
C THR A 279 -0.75 24.90 -8.00
N ALA A 280 -0.79 26.20 -7.71
CA ALA A 280 0.40 26.95 -7.30
C ALA A 280 0.80 26.57 -5.86
N ASN A 281 2.10 26.67 -5.52
CA ASN A 281 2.59 26.43 -4.14
C ASN A 281 1.99 27.40 -3.10
N THR A 282 1.41 28.51 -3.53
CA THR A 282 0.64 29.45 -2.70
C THR A 282 -0.83 29.06 -2.52
N GLY A 283 -1.30 28.03 -3.24
CA GLY A 283 -2.70 27.58 -3.25
C GLY A 283 -3.14 26.77 -2.04
N TRP A 284 -2.24 26.49 -1.08
CA TRP A 284 -2.59 25.79 0.16
C TRP A 284 -3.34 26.70 1.12
N VAL A 285 -4.48 26.24 1.63
CA VAL A 285 -5.26 26.93 2.65
C VAL A 285 -5.37 26.02 3.86
N PRO A 286 -5.07 26.49 5.09
CA PRO A 286 -5.27 25.67 6.29
C PRO A 286 -6.74 25.23 6.40
N VAL A 287 -6.95 23.93 6.57
CA VAL A 287 -8.23 23.35 6.98
C VAL A 287 -8.41 23.76 8.43
N SER A 288 -9.32 24.70 8.64
CA SER A 288 -9.46 25.46 9.87
C SER A 288 -10.21 24.71 10.96
N HIS A 289 -10.11 23.39 11.10
CA HIS A 289 -10.72 22.69 12.24
C HIS A 289 -9.70 22.03 13.16
N VAL A 290 -9.86 22.19 14.46
CA VAL A 290 -9.12 21.46 15.51
C VAL A 290 -10.12 20.70 16.35
N GLY A 291 -9.73 19.56 16.92
CA GLY A 291 -10.53 18.84 17.89
C GLY A 291 -9.67 18.19 18.95
N GLY A 292 -10.29 17.76 20.04
CA GLY A 292 -9.59 17.15 21.15
C GLY A 292 -10.51 16.66 22.26
N ALA A 293 -9.91 16.25 23.36
CA ALA A 293 -10.59 15.88 24.59
C ALA A 293 -10.07 16.77 25.73
N ALA A 294 -10.95 17.53 26.37
CA ALA A 294 -10.63 18.26 27.59
C ALA A 294 -10.94 17.35 28.77
N ALA A 295 -9.91 16.80 29.42
CA ALA A 295 -10.03 15.65 30.32
C ALA A 295 -10.97 15.90 31.52
N THR A 296 -11.08 17.13 32.02
CA THR A 296 -11.76 17.39 33.30
C THR A 296 -12.36 18.80 33.32
N VAL A 297 -13.62 18.95 32.90
CA VAL A 297 -14.34 20.23 32.84
C VAL A 297 -15.62 20.12 33.66
N ALA A 298 -15.82 21.05 34.61
CA ALA A 298 -17.07 21.19 35.36
C ALA A 298 -18.10 22.02 34.57
N ASP A 299 -19.37 22.03 35.01
CA ASP A 299 -20.39 22.92 34.45
C ASP A 299 -19.92 24.39 34.50
N GLY A 300 -20.03 25.09 33.37
CA GLY A 300 -19.51 26.46 33.19
C GLY A 300 -18.00 26.53 32.93
N GLY A 301 -17.32 25.40 32.77
CA GLY A 301 -15.88 25.35 32.53
C GLY A 301 -15.47 25.77 31.12
N THR A 302 -14.23 26.24 31.01
CA THR A 302 -13.64 26.76 29.77
C THR A 302 -12.62 25.78 29.19
N ILE A 303 -12.62 25.60 27.88
CA ILE A 303 -11.74 24.69 27.13
C ILE A 303 -10.90 25.50 26.14
N THR A 304 -9.58 25.37 26.22
CA THR A 304 -8.64 25.97 25.26
C THR A 304 -8.59 25.14 23.98
N HIS A 305 -8.81 25.79 22.83
CA HIS A 305 -8.87 25.12 21.53
C HIS A 305 -7.70 25.47 20.59
N GLY A 306 -6.83 26.41 20.97
CA GLY A 306 -5.57 26.69 20.26
C GLY A 306 -5.68 27.54 18.99
N PHE A 307 -6.85 28.10 18.67
CA PHE A 307 -6.94 29.09 17.58
C PHE A 307 -6.48 30.47 18.07
N GLY A 308 -6.04 31.32 17.13
CA GLY A 308 -5.74 32.74 17.39
C GLY A 308 -6.94 33.67 17.19
N SER A 309 -8.05 33.16 16.64
CA SER A 309 -9.30 33.87 16.40
C SER A 309 -10.48 32.99 16.80
N ALA A 310 -11.63 33.60 17.07
CA ALA A 310 -12.80 32.86 17.52
C ALA A 310 -13.30 31.91 16.42
N PRO A 311 -13.50 30.62 16.72
CA PRO A 311 -14.19 29.69 15.84
C PRO A 311 -15.57 30.20 15.42
N THR A 312 -15.97 29.88 14.19
CA THR A 312 -17.35 30.12 13.72
C THR A 312 -18.31 29.04 14.23
N TRP A 313 -17.80 27.86 14.57
CA TRP A 313 -18.57 26.77 15.14
C TRP A 313 -17.74 25.95 16.14
N VAL A 314 -18.43 25.35 17.11
CA VAL A 314 -17.88 24.38 18.06
C VAL A 314 -18.92 23.26 18.26
N LEU A 315 -18.47 22.02 18.10
CA LEU A 315 -19.19 20.78 18.36
C LEU A 315 -18.66 20.18 19.66
N VAL A 316 -19.53 19.68 20.52
CA VAL A 316 -19.18 19.11 21.83
C VAL A 316 -19.93 17.80 22.09
N THR A 317 -19.32 16.90 22.85
CA THR A 317 -19.93 15.63 23.28
C THR A 317 -19.49 15.29 24.71
N SER A 318 -20.47 14.95 25.55
CA SER A 318 -20.26 14.53 26.95
C SER A 318 -19.72 13.11 27.01
N SER A 319 -18.92 12.81 28.03
CA SER A 319 -18.44 11.45 28.31
C SER A 319 -19.33 10.72 29.32
N VAL A 320 -20.18 11.44 30.05
CA VAL A 320 -21.11 10.90 31.04
C VAL A 320 -22.49 10.74 30.44
N SER A 321 -23.08 9.55 30.63
CA SER A 321 -24.43 9.24 30.16
C SER A 321 -25.50 10.05 30.91
N ALA A 322 -26.60 10.36 30.23
CA ALA A 322 -27.72 11.16 30.76
C ALA A 322 -27.35 12.59 31.20
N GLU A 323 -26.22 13.11 30.72
CA GLU A 323 -25.84 14.51 30.83
C GLU A 323 -25.66 15.13 29.44
N PHE A 324 -26.06 16.39 29.32
CA PHE A 324 -26.03 17.17 28.09
C PHE A 324 -24.94 18.23 28.20
N VAL A 325 -24.13 18.37 27.15
CA VAL A 325 -23.15 19.45 27.02
C VAL A 325 -23.58 20.41 25.91
N SER A 326 -23.49 21.70 26.17
CA SER A 326 -23.71 22.75 25.16
C SER A 326 -22.65 23.84 25.28
N VAL A 327 -22.30 24.45 24.14
CA VAL A 327 -21.36 25.58 24.11
C VAL A 327 -22.13 26.86 24.45
N THR A 328 -21.69 27.58 25.47
CA THR A 328 -22.34 28.82 25.94
C THR A 328 -21.60 30.07 25.54
N ALA A 329 -20.30 29.98 25.26
CA ALA A 329 -19.49 31.09 24.76
C ALA A 329 -18.35 30.58 23.88
N ILE A 330 -18.02 31.32 22.83
CA ILE A 330 -16.84 31.09 21.97
C ILE A 330 -15.99 32.35 22.01
N ALA A 331 -14.72 32.21 22.34
CA ALA A 331 -13.72 33.27 22.36
C ALA A 331 -12.55 32.94 21.43
N ALA A 332 -11.58 33.84 21.34
CA ALA A 332 -10.47 33.71 20.40
C ALA A 332 -9.59 32.47 20.65
N THR A 333 -9.41 32.09 21.91
CA THR A 333 -8.50 31.00 22.32
C THR A 333 -9.19 29.92 23.14
N THR A 334 -10.44 30.14 23.54
CA THR A 334 -11.22 29.24 24.40
C THR A 334 -12.70 29.21 24.04
N PHE A 335 -13.42 28.16 24.42
CA PHE A 335 -14.88 28.15 24.48
C PHE A 335 -15.36 27.67 25.85
N THR A 336 -16.56 28.07 26.28
CA THR A 336 -17.15 27.67 27.56
C THR A 336 -18.30 26.71 27.31
N VAL A 337 -18.43 25.71 28.17
CA VAL A 337 -19.52 24.73 28.10
C VAL A 337 -20.43 24.79 29.33
N ALA A 338 -21.72 24.57 29.12
CA ALA A 338 -22.63 24.15 30.17
C ALA A 338 -22.79 22.64 30.12
N ILE A 339 -22.79 22.01 31.28
CA ILE A 339 -23.02 20.59 31.46
C ILE A 339 -24.24 20.46 32.37
N LYS A 340 -25.33 19.87 31.88
CA LYS A 340 -26.61 19.78 32.60
C LYS A 340 -27.13 18.35 32.68
N LYS A 341 -27.78 18.03 33.78
CA LYS A 341 -28.60 16.83 33.91
C LYS A 341 -30.00 17.09 33.34
N HIS A 342 -30.79 16.04 33.20
CA HIS A 342 -32.17 16.12 32.71
C HIS A 342 -33.11 16.96 33.58
N ASP A 343 -32.77 17.21 34.85
CA ASP A 343 -33.51 18.06 35.78
C ASP A 343 -33.06 19.53 35.76
N GLY A 344 -32.12 19.90 34.88
CA GLY A 344 -31.56 21.24 34.77
C GLY A 344 -30.50 21.60 35.82
N SER A 345 -30.21 20.71 36.77
CA SER A 345 -29.10 20.89 37.70
C SER A 345 -27.74 20.78 37.00
N ALA A 346 -26.68 21.28 37.65
CA ALA A 346 -25.31 21.17 37.14
C ALA A 346 -24.89 19.70 36.98
N GLY A 347 -24.29 19.41 35.83
CA GLY A 347 -23.71 18.12 35.51
C GLY A 347 -22.43 17.83 36.29
N THR A 348 -21.95 16.61 36.16
CA THR A 348 -20.70 16.18 36.79
C THR A 348 -19.48 16.65 36.00
N THR A 349 -18.37 16.85 36.71
CA THR A 349 -17.08 17.13 36.08
C THR A 349 -16.68 15.93 35.23
N GLN A 350 -16.39 16.15 33.95
CA GLN A 350 -16.15 15.06 33.01
C GLN A 350 -15.24 15.46 31.86
N THR A 351 -14.85 14.48 31.05
CA THR A 351 -14.17 14.74 29.78
C THR A 351 -15.17 15.26 28.75
N ILE A 352 -14.83 16.36 28.07
CA ILE A 352 -15.61 16.88 26.94
C ILE A 352 -14.81 16.66 25.65
N TYR A 353 -15.37 15.86 24.74
CA TYR A 353 -14.85 15.72 23.38
C TYR A 353 -15.36 16.89 22.55
N TRP A 354 -14.50 17.51 21.76
CA TRP A 354 -14.86 18.71 21.01
C TRP A 354 -14.17 18.79 19.66
N GLN A 355 -14.80 19.55 18.76
CA GLN A 355 -14.23 19.99 17.49
C GLN A 355 -14.66 21.43 17.26
N ALA A 356 -13.77 22.28 16.77
CA ALA A 356 -14.04 23.67 16.48
C ALA A 356 -13.43 24.03 15.13
N GLY A 357 -14.02 25.01 14.42
CA GLY A 357 -13.38 25.53 13.22
C GLY A 357 -13.60 27.00 12.93
N LEU A 358 -12.66 27.61 12.19
CA LEU A 358 -12.75 28.98 11.66
C LEU A 358 -13.62 29.03 10.42
#